data_AF-A0A8S0QDW3-F1
#
_entry.id   AF-A0A8S0QDW3-F1
#
_cell.length_a   1.000
_cell.length_b   1.000
_cell.length_c   1.000
_cell.angle_alpha   90.00
_cell.angle_beta   90.00
_cell.angle_gamma   90.00
#
_symmetry.space_group_name_H-M   'P 1'
#
loop_
_entity.id
_entity.type
_entity.pdbx_description
1 polymer ?
#
loop_
_entity_poly.entity_id
_entity_poly.type
_entity_poly.pdbx_seq_one_letter_code
_entity_poly.pdbx_strand_id
1 'polypeptide(L)' 'MFSYSVFWFFQEKKDYINCLKSAGHKSENCRHLSKKYLECRMERNLMAKQDMSELGFAREATNEE' A
#
# COMPACT_ATOMS: atom_id res chain seq x y z
N MET A 1 -5.45 16.00 16.06
CA MET A 1 -6.02 14.81 15.40
C MET A 1 -5.87 14.82 13.87
N PHE A 2 -6.16 15.93 13.17
CA PHE A 2 -6.00 16.02 11.70
C PHE A 2 -4.56 15.84 11.18
N SER A 3 -3.53 16.31 11.90
CA SER A 3 -2.13 16.20 11.45
C SER A 3 -1.57 14.78 11.48
N TYR A 4 -1.96 13.95 12.45
CA TYR A 4 -1.44 12.60 12.58
C TYR A 4 -1.93 11.67 11.47
N SER A 5 -3.18 11.83 11.02
CA SER A 5 -3.75 11.02 9.93
C SER A 5 -3.09 11.34 8.58
N VAL A 6 -2.72 12.62 8.34
CA VAL A 6 -1.96 13.02 7.14
C VAL A 6 -0.49 12.60 7.25
N PHE A 7 0.10 12.67 8.45
CA PHE A 7 1.49 12.25 8.68
C PHE A 7 1.66 10.73 8.51
N TRP A 8 0.73 9.94 9.04
CA TRP A 8 0.71 8.48 8.91
C TRP A 8 0.53 8.04 7.44
N PHE A 9 -0.31 8.76 6.68
CA PHE A 9 -0.46 8.56 5.23
C PHE A 9 0.84 8.76 4.44
N PHE A 10 1.64 9.74 4.87
CA PHE A 10 2.91 10.05 4.20
C PHE A 10 3.94 8.92 4.38
N GLN A 11 3.85 8.19 5.49
CA GLN A 11 4.75 7.09 5.83
C GLN A 11 4.49 5.87 4.91
N GLU A 12 3.26 5.35 4.87
CA GLU A 12 2.90 4.17 4.07
C GLU A 12 3.16 4.37 2.56
N LYS A 13 2.87 5.57 2.03
CA LYS A 13 3.23 5.93 0.66
C LYS A 13 4.75 5.96 0.46
N LYS A 14 5.49 6.58 1.39
CA LYS A 14 6.95 6.67 1.28
C LYS A 14 7.57 5.29 1.28
N ASP A 15 7.16 4.43 2.19
CA ASP A 15 7.73 3.10 2.35
C ASP A 15 7.48 2.26 1.11
N TYR A 16 6.26 2.30 0.56
CA TYR A 16 5.95 1.63 -0.71
C TYR A 16 6.83 2.14 -1.87
N ILE A 17 6.92 3.47 -2.05
CA ILE A 17 7.73 4.07 -3.13
C ILE A 17 9.23 3.79 -2.91
N ASN A 18 9.70 3.77 -1.67
CA ASN A 18 11.09 3.50 -1.34
C ASN A 18 11.43 2.03 -1.62
N CYS A 19 10.55 1.11 -1.23
CA CYS A 19 10.67 -0.30 -1.56
C CYS A 19 10.69 -0.51 -3.08
N LEU A 20 9.79 0.14 -3.83
CA LEU A 20 9.78 0.10 -5.30
C LEU A 20 11.10 0.55 -5.91
N LYS A 21 11.69 1.62 -5.38
CA LYS A 21 13.01 2.12 -5.83
C LYS A 21 14.11 1.11 -5.55
N SER A 22 14.13 0.52 -4.36
CA SER A 22 15.14 -0.48 -3.97
C SER A 22 14.97 -1.82 -4.71
N ALA A 23 13.73 -2.21 -4.99
CA ALA A 23 13.40 -3.46 -5.68
C ALA A 23 13.46 -3.34 -7.22
N GLY A 24 13.76 -2.16 -7.77
CA GLY A 24 13.85 -1.94 -9.22
C GLY A 24 12.51 -2.00 -9.93
N HIS A 25 11.48 -1.35 -9.37
CA HIS A 25 10.09 -1.35 -9.87
C HIS A 25 9.36 -2.69 -9.79
N LYS A 26 9.89 -3.66 -9.05
CA LYS A 26 9.24 -4.94 -8.77
C LYS A 26 8.19 -4.79 -7.67
N SER A 27 6.93 -4.66 -8.09
CA SER A 27 5.78 -4.52 -7.17
C SER A 27 5.56 -5.77 -6.29
N GLU A 28 6.05 -6.93 -6.73
CA GLU A 28 5.91 -8.21 -6.02
C GLU A 28 6.65 -8.23 -4.68
N ASN A 29 7.85 -7.65 -4.60
CA ASN A 29 8.62 -7.60 -3.35
C ASN A 29 8.00 -6.63 -2.32
N CYS A 30 7.25 -5.64 -2.80
CA CYS A 30 6.65 -4.59 -1.98
C CYS A 30 5.14 -4.81 -1.75
N ARG A 31 4.65 -6.05 -1.98
CA ARG A 31 3.22 -6.39 -1.96
C ARG A 31 2.56 -6.03 -0.63
N HIS A 32 3.23 -6.29 0.50
CA HIS A 32 2.75 -5.95 1.84
C HIS A 32 2.57 -4.43 2.05
N LEU A 33 3.49 -3.60 1.55
CA LEU A 33 3.41 -2.13 1.62
C LEU A 33 2.35 -1.58 0.66
N SER A 34 2.27 -2.16 -0.54
CA SER A 34 1.29 -1.74 -1.55
C SER A 34 -0.14 -1.96 -1.07
N LYS A 35 -0.41 -3.04 -0.33
CA LYS A 35 -1.71 -3.31 0.28
C LYS A 35 -2.13 -2.18 1.23
N LYS A 36 -1.28 -1.84 2.21
CA LYS A 36 -1.56 -0.75 3.16
C LYS A 36 -1.75 0.59 2.45
N TYR A 37 -0.91 0.88 1.45
CA TYR A 37 -1.03 2.10 0.65
C TYR A 37 -2.37 2.18 -0.11
N LEU A 38 -2.83 1.07 -0.67
CA LEU A 38 -4.09 0.97 -1.40
C LEU A 38 -5.31 1.03 -0.48
N GLU A 39 -5.29 0.36 0.67
CA GLU A 39 -6.34 0.48 1.71
C GLU A 39 -6.53 1.94 2.10
N CYS A 40 -5.43 2.63 2.36
CA CYS A 40 -5.45 4.04 2.75
C CYS A 40 -5.98 4.96 1.64
N ARG A 41 -5.72 4.64 0.36
CA ARG A 41 -6.30 5.38 -0.77
C ARG A 41 -7.80 5.15 -0.91
N MET A 42 -8.26 3.92 -0.71
CA MET A 42 -9.69 3.58 -0.81
C MET A 42 -10.50 4.20 0.33
N GLU A 43 -9.99 4.18 1.56
CA GLU A 43 -10.63 4.80 2.72
C GLU A 43 -10.84 6.31 2.52
N ARG A 44 -9.89 6.96 1.84
CA ARG A 44 -9.94 8.40 1.55
C ARG A 44 -10.67 8.76 0.26
N ASN A 45 -11.30 7.78 -0.40
CA ASN A 45 -11.94 7.96 -1.71
C ASN A 45 -10.98 8.58 -2.76
N LEU A 46 -9.68 8.32 -2.63
CA LEU A 46 -8.63 8.71 -3.58
C LEU A 46 -8.41 7.66 -4.69
N MET A 47 -9.22 6.60 -4.65
CA MET A 47 -9.30 5.54 -5.65
C MET A 47 -10.73 4.98 -5.64
N ALA A 48 -11.19 4.47 -6.79
CA ALA A 48 -12.45 3.74 -6.84
C ALA A 48 -12.38 2.56 -5.86
N LYS A 49 -13.44 2.37 -5.07
CA LYS A 49 -13.56 1.22 -4.17
C LYS A 49 -13.70 -0.02 -5.05
N GLN A 50 -12.64 -0.81 -5.13
CA GLN A 50 -12.60 -2.08 -5.84
C GLN A 50 -12.13 -3.16 -4.88
N ASP A 51 -12.47 -4.40 -5.18
CA ASP A 51 -12.06 -5.51 -4.33
C ASP A 51 -10.54 -5.69 -4.41
N MET A 52 -9.91 -5.93 -3.28
CA MET A 52 -8.47 -6.17 -3.21
C MET A 52 -8.03 -7.34 -4.10
N SER A 53 -8.93 -8.29 -4.36
CA SER A 53 -8.70 -9.41 -5.27
C SER A 53 -8.52 -8.95 -6.72
N GLU A 54 -9.25 -7.93 -7.17
CA GLU A 54 -9.14 -7.36 -8.52
C GLU A 54 -7.81 -6.65 -8.74
N LEU A 55 -7.25 -6.10 -7.66
CA LEU A 55 -5.95 -5.43 -7.64
C LEU A 55 -4.78 -6.43 -7.54
N GLY A 56 -5.05 -7.74 -7.58
CA GLY A 56 -4.04 -8.78 -7.50
C GLY A 56 -3.57 -9.09 -6.08
N PHE A 57 -4.31 -8.70 -5.04
CA PHE A 57 -4.04 -9.08 -3.65
C PHE A 57 -4.80 -10.34 -3.21
N ALA A 58 -5.40 -11.06 -4.16
CA ALA A 58 -6.07 -12.33 -3.90
C ALA A 58 -5.06 -13.36 -3.34
N ARG A 59 -5.13 -13.58 -2.02
CA ARG A 59 -4.54 -14.71 -1.27
C ARG A 59 -3.02 -14.85 -1.35
N GLU A 60 -2.28 -13.79 -1.00
CA GLU A 60 -0.92 -13.95 -0.47
C GLU A 60 -0.77 -13.06 0.75
N ALA A 61 -1.26 -13.56 1.88
CA ALA A 61 -1.05 -13.02 3.21
C ALA A 61 -0.24 -14.02 4.01
N THR A 62 0.96 -14.35 3.54
CA THR A 62 2.01 -14.99 4.34
C THR A 62 3.34 -14.64 3.71
N ASN A 63 4.07 -13.74 4.36
CA ASN A 63 5.50 -13.83 4.59
C ASN A 63 5.80 -12.68 5.54
N GLU A 64 5.57 -13.01 6.81
CA GLU A 64 6.25 -12.41 7.94
C GLU A 64 7.74 -12.69 7.75
N GLU A 65 8.56 -11.64 7.71
CA GLU A 65 9.95 -11.59 8.18
C GLU A 65 10.25 -10.14 8.60
#